data_AF-A0A5C3MBH7-F1
#
_entry.id   AF-A0A5C3MBH7-F1
#
_cell.length_a   1.000
_cell.length_b   1.000
_cell.length_c   1.000
_cell.angle_alpha   90.00
_cell.angle_beta   90.00
_cell.angle_gamma   90.00
#
_symmetry.space_group_name_H-M   'P 1'
#
loop_
_entity.id
_entity.type
_entity.pdbx_description
1 polymer ?
#
loop_
_entity_poly.entity_id
_entity_poly.type
_entity_poly.pdbx_seq_one_letter_code
_entity_poly.pdbx_strand_id
1 'polypeptide(L)'
;MASAYYEFYRGSTIGMALTDSLDELITSGAITPQLAMKVLQQFDKSLADGMFKNVKTKVTLKGHLRNYRNCDDVWTFFVRNPAFKMEGNEQVGAPKIKIIACKSMEA
;
A
#
# COMPACT_ATOMS: atom_id res chain seq x y z
N MET A 1 -16.39 -3.74 -13.82
CA MET A 1 -15.19 -3.11 -14.40
C MET A 1 -14.07 -3.27 -13.38
N ALA A 2 -13.07 -4.09 -13.67
CA ALA A 2 -11.93 -4.24 -12.76
C ALA A 2 -11.23 -2.87 -12.67
N SER A 3 -11.09 -2.32 -11.47
CA SER A 3 -10.26 -1.14 -11.27
C SER A 3 -8.85 -1.48 -11.74
N ALA A 4 -8.29 -0.68 -12.66
CA ALA A 4 -6.91 -0.85 -13.11
C ALA A 4 -5.88 -0.61 -11.99
N TYR A 5 -6.32 -0.06 -10.85
CA TYR A 5 -5.49 0.31 -9.72
C TYR A 5 -5.99 -0.36 -8.44
N TYR A 6 -5.06 -0.90 -7.66
CA TYR A 6 -5.37 -1.55 -6.39
C TYR A 6 -5.78 -0.53 -5.33
N GLU A 7 -6.96 -0.73 -4.74
CA GLU A 7 -7.42 0.03 -3.55
C GLU A 7 -6.62 -0.33 -2.28
N PHE A 8 -5.71 -1.31 -2.38
CA PHE A 8 -4.87 -1.82 -1.29
C PHE A 8 -4.15 -0.70 -0.53
N TYR A 9 -3.64 0.30 -1.26
CA TYR A 9 -2.89 1.38 -0.65
C TYR A 9 -3.73 2.38 0.15
N ARG A 10 -5.07 2.31 0.08
CA ARG A 10 -5.93 3.09 0.98
C ARG A 10 -5.72 2.68 2.45
N GLY A 11 -5.27 1.46 2.72
CA GLY A 11 -4.88 1.00 4.06
C GLY A 11 -3.48 1.44 4.52
N SER A 12 -2.74 2.21 3.71
CA SER A 12 -1.49 2.83 4.14
C SER A 12 -1.75 4.03 5.04
N THR A 13 -0.75 4.51 5.78
CA THR A 13 -0.91 5.68 6.66
C THR A 13 -1.44 6.91 5.91
N ILE A 14 -0.95 7.17 4.69
CA ILE A 14 -1.43 8.29 3.87
C ILE A 14 -2.85 8.06 3.34
N GLY A 15 -3.18 6.82 2.99
CA GLY A 15 -4.53 6.45 2.55
C GLY A 15 -5.57 6.60 3.66
N MET A 16 -5.25 6.13 4.87
CA MET A 16 -6.12 6.28 6.05
C MET A 16 -6.32 7.75 6.39
N ALA A 17 -5.26 8.55 6.43
CA ALA A 17 -5.37 9.99 6.68
C ALA A 17 -6.26 10.71 5.64
N LEU A 18 -6.18 10.29 4.37
CA LEU A 18 -7.05 10.80 3.32
C LEU A 18 -8.52 10.39 3.55
N THR A 19 -8.77 9.12 3.89
CA THR A 19 -10.13 8.63 4.18
C THR A 19 -10.73 9.37 5.36
N ASP A 20 -9.99 9.52 6.46
CA ASP A 20 -10.43 10.26 7.65
C ASP A 20 -10.79 11.71 7.29
N SER A 21 -9.95 12.38 6.50
CA SER A 21 -10.20 13.75 6.03
C SER A 21 -11.45 13.86 5.15
N LEU A 22 -11.67 12.88 4.27
CA LEU A 22 -12.86 12.84 3.41
C LEU A 22 -14.13 12.61 4.24
N ASP A 23 -14.07 11.77 5.26
CA ASP A 23 -15.20 11.51 6.16
C ASP A 23 -15.57 12.75 6.98
N GLU A 24 -14.61 13.55 7.43
CA GLU A 24 -14.86 14.85 8.06
C GLU A 24 -15.57 15.84 7.11
N LEU A 25 -15.13 15.91 5.85
CA LEU A 25 -15.76 16.76 4.83
C LEU A 25 -17.17 16.30 4.46
N ILE A 26 -17.44 14.99 4.48
CA ILE A 26 -18.79 14.44 4.30
C ILE A 26 -19.66 14.80 5.50
N THR A 27 -19.15 14.59 6.71
CA THR A 27 -19.89 14.82 7.97
C THR A 27 -20.27 16.28 8.14
N SER A 28 -19.40 17.20 7.71
CA SER A 28 -19.68 18.64 7.69
C SER A 28 -20.60 19.09 6.53
N GLY A 29 -20.95 18.19 5.61
CA GLY A 29 -21.76 18.50 4.43
C GLY A 29 -21.03 19.29 3.34
N ALA A 30 -19.71 19.45 3.44
CA ALA A 30 -18.91 20.17 2.46
C ALA A 30 -18.78 19.42 1.12
N ILE A 31 -18.77 18.08 1.16
CA ILE A 31 -18.73 17.22 -0.03
C ILE A 31 -19.74 16.08 0.06
N THR A 32 -20.10 15.53 -1.11
CA THR A 32 -20.95 14.34 -1.17
C THR A 32 -20.12 13.05 -1.09
N PRO A 33 -20.69 11.94 -0.58
CA PRO A 33 -20.00 10.65 -0.58
C PRO A 33 -19.55 10.20 -1.99
N GLN A 34 -20.34 10.51 -3.03
CA GLN A 34 -20.00 10.20 -4.41
C GLN A 34 -18.75 10.96 -4.89
N LEU A 35 -18.53 12.19 -4.40
CA LEU A 35 -17.33 12.95 -4.71
C LEU A 35 -16.12 12.37 -4.00
N ALA A 36 -16.24 12.01 -2.71
CA ALA A 36 -15.17 11.36 -1.96
C ALA A 36 -14.70 10.05 -2.62
N MET A 37 -15.63 9.24 -3.12
CA MET A 37 -15.30 8.03 -3.88
C MET A 37 -14.47 8.32 -5.14
N LYS A 38 -14.77 9.42 -5.86
CA LYS A 38 -13.95 9.84 -7.01
C LYS A 38 -12.56 10.29 -6.59
N VAL A 39 -12.42 10.96 -5.45
CA VAL A 39 -11.11 11.34 -4.89
C VAL A 39 -10.29 10.10 -4.55
N LEU A 40 -10.90 9.09 -3.91
CA LEU A 40 -10.23 7.82 -3.60
C LEU A 40 -9.78 7.07 -4.86
N GLN A 41 -10.62 7.02 -5.90
CA GLN A 41 -10.23 6.44 -7.19
C GLN A 41 -9.04 7.18 -7.82
N GLN A 42 -9.02 8.51 -7.73
CA GLN A 42 -7.91 9.31 -8.21
C GLN A 42 -6.63 9.09 -7.37
N PHE A 43 -6.77 8.91 -6.06
CA PHE A 43 -5.68 8.55 -5.16
C PHE A 43 -5.04 7.21 -5.56
N ASP A 44 -5.84 6.17 -5.81
CA ASP A 44 -5.33 4.85 -6.21
C ASP A 44 -4.45 4.95 -7.46
N LYS A 45 -4.91 5.72 -8.46
CA LYS A 45 -4.16 5.99 -9.69
C LYS A 45 -2.87 6.77 -9.42
N SER A 46 -2.99 7.91 -8.73
CA SER A 46 -1.85 8.82 -8.49
C SER A 46 -0.75 8.15 -7.69
N LEU A 47 -1.10 7.32 -6.71
CA LEU A 47 -0.12 6.62 -5.89
C LEU A 47 0.60 5.51 -6.68
N ALA A 48 -0.14 4.69 -7.43
CA ALA A 48 0.46 3.66 -8.27
C ALA A 48 1.44 4.25 -9.30
N ASP A 49 1.01 5.30 -10.01
CA ASP A 49 1.84 6.02 -10.97
C ASP A 49 3.07 6.67 -10.31
N GLY A 50 2.87 7.30 -9.15
CA GLY A 50 3.93 7.96 -8.40
C GLY A 50 4.99 6.97 -7.90
N MET A 51 4.57 5.82 -7.38
CA MET A 51 5.47 4.75 -6.94
C MET A 51 6.29 4.20 -8.11
N PHE A 52 5.64 3.92 -9.25
CA PHE A 52 6.33 3.38 -10.43
C PHE A 52 7.31 4.37 -11.07
N LYS A 53 6.91 5.64 -11.21
CA LYS A 53 7.72 6.65 -11.92
C LYS A 53 8.83 7.25 -11.07
N ASN A 54 8.57 7.47 -9.79
CA ASN A 54 9.43 8.31 -8.95
C ASN A 54 10.29 7.51 -7.97
N VAL A 55 9.88 6.30 -7.56
CA VAL A 55 10.62 5.50 -6.56
C VAL A 55 11.56 4.54 -7.26
N LYS A 56 12.87 4.78 -7.13
CA LYS A 56 13.94 3.95 -7.72
C LYS A 56 14.73 3.14 -6.70
N THR A 57 14.58 3.49 -5.42
CA THR A 57 15.33 2.91 -4.31
C THR A 57 15.03 1.42 -4.17
N LYS A 58 16.09 0.62 -4.00
CA LYS A 58 15.98 -0.82 -3.77
C LYS A 58 16.26 -1.16 -2.30
N VAL A 59 15.49 -2.11 -1.78
CA VAL A 59 15.67 -2.62 -0.41
C VAL A 59 15.79 -4.13 -0.47
N THR A 60 16.75 -4.69 0.28
CA THR A 60 16.88 -6.13 0.47
C THR A 60 16.31 -6.53 1.82
N LEU A 61 15.44 -7.54 1.84
CA LEU A 61 14.87 -8.09 3.06
C LEU A 61 15.45 -9.47 3.34
N LYS A 62 15.89 -9.71 4.58
CA LYS A 62 16.19 -11.04 5.12
C LYS A 62 15.40 -11.28 6.40
N GLY A 63 14.93 -12.50 6.65
CA GLY A 63 14.20 -12.82 7.87
C GLY A 63 13.65 -14.24 7.84
N HIS A 64 12.99 -14.65 8.93
CA HIS A 64 12.42 -15.98 9.05
C HIS A 64 10.95 -15.98 8.63
N LEU A 65 10.62 -16.68 7.54
CA LEU A 65 9.23 -16.85 7.11
C LEU A 65 8.48 -17.76 8.11
N ARG A 66 7.40 -17.25 8.70
CA ARG A 66 6.55 -18.01 9.62
C ARG A 66 5.49 -18.80 8.87
N ASN A 67 4.74 -18.13 7.99
CA ASN A 67 3.74 -18.71 7.12
C ASN A 67 3.46 -17.78 5.94
N TYR A 68 2.81 -18.33 4.92
CA TYR A 68 2.41 -17.62 3.72
C TYR A 68 1.03 -18.06 3.26
N ARG A 69 0.37 -17.23 2.45
CA ARG A 69 -0.90 -17.52 1.78
C ARG A 69 -0.89 -16.89 0.40
N ASN A 70 -1.41 -17.59 -0.59
CA ASN A 70 -1.86 -17.02 -1.86
C ASN A 70 -3.36 -17.29 -1.99
N CYS A 71 -4.13 -16.24 -2.30
CA CYS A 71 -5.55 -16.33 -2.64
C CYS A 71 -5.85 -15.15 -3.57
N ASP A 72 -6.57 -15.40 -4.66
CA ASP A 72 -6.97 -14.37 -5.64
C ASP A 72 -5.82 -13.47 -6.11
N ASP A 73 -4.68 -14.08 -6.47
CA ASP A 73 -3.46 -13.38 -6.93
C ASP A 73 -2.85 -12.39 -5.91
N VAL A 74 -3.24 -12.50 -4.63
CA VAL A 74 -2.66 -11.76 -3.52
C VAL A 74 -1.82 -12.69 -2.65
N TRP A 75 -0.52 -12.42 -2.60
CA TRP A 75 0.40 -13.05 -1.68
C TRP A 75 0.41 -12.32 -0.34
N THR A 76 0.32 -13.08 0.75
CA THR A 76 0.55 -12.59 2.11
C THR A 76 1.64 -13.41 2.78
N PHE A 77 2.66 -12.74 3.31
CA PHE A 77 3.76 -13.36 4.06
C PHE A 77 3.82 -12.78 5.46
N PHE A 78 4.06 -13.64 6.46
CA PHE A 78 4.39 -13.20 7.82
C PHE A 78 5.85 -13.57 8.13
N VAL A 79 6.68 -12.56 8.35
CA VAL A 79 8.13 -12.73 8.56
C VAL A 79 8.49 -12.29 9.98
N ARG A 80 9.31 -13.08 10.67
CA ARG A 80 9.86 -12.81 12.01
C ARG A 80 11.31 -12.35 11.91
N ASN A 81 11.68 -11.44 12.80
CA ASN A 81 12.99 -10.81 12.87
C ASN A 81 13.53 -10.36 11.49
N PRO A 82 12.73 -9.63 10.68
CA PRO A 82 13.23 -9.08 9.42
C PRO A 82 14.36 -8.07 9.65
N ALA A 83 15.34 -8.10 8.76
CA ALA A 83 16.37 -7.09 8.57
C ALA A 83 16.24 -6.54 7.15
N PHE A 84 15.90 -5.26 7.05
CA PHE A 84 15.85 -4.50 5.82
C PHE A 84 17.20 -3.79 5.63
N LYS A 85 17.88 -4.09 4.52
CA LYS A 85 19.09 -3.38 4.11
C LYS A 85 18.73 -2.37 3.03
N MET A 86 18.89 -1.09 3.34
CA MET A 86 18.65 0.03 2.43
C MET A 86 19.93 0.41 1.67
N GLU A 87 19.77 1.28 0.67
CA GLU A 87 20.91 1.94 0.02
C GLU A 87 21.66 2.80 1.06
N GLY A 88 22.99 2.78 1.04
CA GLY A 88 23.81 3.45 2.07
C GLY A 88 24.15 2.62 3.30
N ASN A 89 23.93 1.30 3.27
CA ASN A 89 24.23 0.35 4.37
C ASN A 89 23.43 0.56 5.67
N GLU A 90 22.39 1.40 5.64
CA GLU A 90 21.43 1.49 6.74
C GLU A 90 20.65 0.17 6.88
N GLN A 91 20.50 -0.29 8.12
CA GLN A 91 19.72 -1.48 8.45
C GLN A 91 18.59 -1.12 9.40
N VAL A 92 17.38 -1.52 9.01
CA VAL A 92 16.16 -1.36 9.81
C VAL A 92 15.64 -2.74 10.17
N GLY A 93 15.34 -2.95 11.45
CA GLY A 93 14.81 -4.20 11.96
C GLY A 93 13.41 -4.04 12.55
N ALA A 94 12.68 -5.15 12.66
CA ALA A 94 11.42 -5.21 13.41
C ALA A 94 11.24 -6.61 14.04
N PRO A 95 10.40 -6.78 15.07
CA PRO A 95 10.10 -8.11 15.62
C PRO A 95 9.32 -9.00 14.64
N LYS A 96 8.38 -8.39 13.89
CA LYS A 96 7.52 -9.07 12.91
C LYS A 96 7.04 -8.09 11.84
N ILE A 97 6.85 -8.58 10.63
CA ILE A 97 6.19 -7.85 9.54
C ILE A 97 5.15 -8.73 8.85
N LYS A 98 4.18 -8.07 8.21
CA LYS A 98 3.22 -8.66 7.26
C LYS A 98 3.48 -8.01 5.90
N ILE A 99 3.78 -8.82 4.89
CA ILE A 99 3.95 -8.37 3.51
C ILE A 99 2.70 -8.79 2.76
N ILE A 100 2.10 -7.86 2.03
CA ILE A 100 0.98 -8.11 1.13
C ILE A 100 1.45 -7.67 -0.25
N ALA A 101 1.43 -8.59 -1.21
CA ALA A 101 1.89 -8.36 -2.57
C ALA A 101 0.80 -8.80 -3.55
N CYS A 102 0.26 -7.82 -4.29
CA CYS A 102 -0.68 -8.08 -5.37
C CYS A 102 0.11 -8.29 -6.66
N LYS A 103 -0.39 -9.19 -7.52
CA LYS A 103 0.15 -9.35 -8.88
C LYS A 103 0.13 -8.01 -9.61
N SER A 104 1.25 -7.57 -10.17
CA SER A 104 1.19 -6.44 -11.10
C SER A 104 0.35 -6.87 -12.30
N MET A 105 -0.63 -6.07 -12.72
CA MET A 105 -1.09 -6.21 -14.10
C MET A 105 0.13 -5.92 -14.96
N GLU A 106 0.67 -6.95 -15.61
CA GLU A 106 1.70 -6.80 -16.62
C GLU A 106 1.21 -5.79 -17.65
N ALA A 107 2.09 -4.86 -18.05
CA ALA A 107 1.84 -3.95 -19.16
C ALA A 107 1.95 -4.71 -20.49
#